data_AF-A0A7Y8X2V6-F1
#
_entry.id   AF-A0A7Y8X2V6-F1
#
_cell.length_a   1.000
_cell.length_b   1.000
_cell.length_c   1.000
_cell.angle_alpha   90.00
_cell.angle_beta   90.00
_cell.angle_gamma   90.00
#
_symmetry.space_group_name_H-M   'P 1'
#
loop_
_entity.id
_entity.type
_entity.pdbx_description
1 polymer ?
#
loop_
_entity_poly.entity_id
_entity_poly.type
_entity_poly.pdbx_seq_one_letter_code
_entity_poly.pdbx_strand_id
1 'polypeptide(L)'
;RVAGWVAAGAALAVLGGVALWQLTPIGGGRDGKAADPSAQGPAGQSPSPGASGQVPGGQAPSGQGSAAPSAAAQSPAGPPVFIKQTAPNPDDYNPILKQCHNPVVEEPALANFQTSVTTAESDYLKELQPGRVRIGFRLKYEVADAPPYYVAVAVKPQHEVDAGGRSTEATDNRQLGFVARARDLYEGDETQWKYALYPDDFSMELDGKRVPAPPLAQDPGGWTVVFRHAVSDTQHKSVVCDGFDSGPQKG
;
A
#
# COMPACT_ATOMS: atom_id res chain seq x y z
N ARG A 1 64.96 14.05 27.38
CA ARG A 1 64.70 15.32 28.10
C ARG A 1 63.20 15.59 28.03
N VAL A 2 62.68 16.15 29.11
CA VAL A 2 61.32 16.06 29.68
C VAL A 2 60.30 17.00 29.01
N ALA A 3 59.00 16.64 29.15
CA ALA A 3 57.77 17.45 29.25
C ALA A 3 56.74 17.12 28.16
N GLY A 4 55.53 16.61 28.41
CA GLY A 4 54.73 16.50 29.63
C GLY A 4 53.74 17.66 29.74
N TRP A 5 52.51 17.49 29.26
CA TRP A 5 51.33 18.24 29.72
C TRP A 5 50.09 17.35 29.74
N VAL A 6 49.52 17.23 30.93
CA VAL A 6 48.23 16.66 31.28
C VAL A 6 47.20 17.79 31.27
N ALA A 7 46.02 17.57 30.71
CA ALA A 7 44.85 18.38 31.01
C ALA A 7 43.61 17.50 31.10
N ALA A 8 42.93 17.63 32.24
CA ALA A 8 41.85 16.81 32.73
C ALA A 8 40.47 17.41 32.41
N GLY A 9 39.45 16.56 32.44
CA GLY A 9 38.14 16.91 32.99
C GLY A 9 37.01 17.15 31.99
N ALA A 10 36.03 16.25 31.96
CA ALA A 10 34.74 16.44 32.64
C ALA A 10 33.84 15.23 32.38
N ALA A 11 33.48 14.52 33.46
CA ALA A 11 32.47 13.47 33.46
C ALA A 11 31.10 14.12 33.72
N LEU A 12 30.12 13.89 32.84
CA LEU A 12 28.71 14.19 33.10
C LEU A 12 27.96 12.87 33.28
N ALA A 13 27.55 12.63 34.53
CA ALA A 13 26.61 11.59 34.88
C ALA A 13 25.18 12.08 34.57
N VAL A 14 24.44 11.32 33.77
CA VAL A 14 22.98 11.50 33.60
C VAL A 14 22.31 10.32 34.29
N LEU A 15 21.69 10.60 35.43
CA LEU A 15 20.82 9.68 36.16
C LEU A 15 19.35 9.98 35.81
N GLY A 16 18.64 8.93 35.41
CA GLY A 16 17.36 8.54 36.00
C GLY A 16 16.09 9.30 35.59
N GLY A 17 15.14 8.55 35.01
CA GLY A 17 13.75 9.00 34.90
C GLY A 17 12.85 8.05 34.12
N VAL A 18 12.66 6.81 34.61
CA VAL A 18 11.57 5.94 34.15
C VAL A 18 10.36 6.22 35.05
N ALA A 19 9.30 6.81 34.49
CA ALA A 19 8.00 6.90 35.11
C ALA A 19 6.96 6.22 34.21
N LEU A 20 6.67 4.96 34.55
CA LEU A 20 5.48 4.23 34.11
C LEU A 20 4.28 4.80 34.88
N TRP A 21 3.24 5.26 34.19
CA TRP A 21 1.92 5.44 34.81
C TRP A 21 0.83 4.76 34.01
N GLN A 22 0.03 4.01 34.75
CA GLN A 22 -1.02 3.13 34.31
C GLN A 22 -2.32 3.86 33.99
N LEU A 23 -3.07 3.20 33.10
CA LEU A 23 -4.51 3.27 32.85
C LEU A 23 -5.36 3.51 34.10
N THR A 24 -6.37 4.38 33.96
CA THR A 24 -7.67 4.20 34.64
C THR A 24 -8.83 4.53 33.67
N PRO A 25 -9.95 3.79 33.76
CA PRO A 25 -11.11 3.94 32.89
C PRO A 25 -12.07 5.03 33.40
N ILE A 26 -12.64 5.81 32.48
CA ILE A 26 -13.71 6.77 32.77
C ILE A 26 -15.05 6.07 32.62
N GLY A 27 -15.76 5.92 33.73
CA GLY A 27 -17.16 5.55 33.78
C GLY A 27 -17.89 6.35 34.86
N GLY A 28 -19.07 6.90 34.49
CA GLY A 28 -20.20 7.03 35.42
C GLY A 28 -20.69 8.45 35.78
N GLY A 29 -22.00 8.67 35.52
CA GLY A 29 -22.90 9.54 36.30
C GLY A 29 -23.29 10.87 35.62
N ARG A 30 -24.51 11.03 35.08
CA ARG A 30 -25.79 11.44 35.75
C ARG A 30 -25.68 12.86 36.34
N ASP A 31 -26.51 13.87 36.02
CA ASP A 31 -27.98 14.03 36.03
C ASP A 31 -28.35 15.17 35.03
N GLY A 32 -29.51 15.29 34.38
CA GLY A 32 -30.88 15.05 34.82
C GLY A 32 -31.58 16.36 35.22
N LYS A 33 -32.18 17.13 34.28
CA LYS A 33 -33.39 17.92 34.56
C LYS A 33 -34.15 18.37 33.30
N ALA A 34 -35.46 18.21 33.41
CA ALA A 34 -36.50 18.27 32.39
C ALA A 34 -37.00 19.69 32.06
N ALA A 35 -37.63 19.85 30.89
CA ALA A 35 -39.05 20.23 30.78
C ALA A 35 -39.52 20.28 29.30
N ASP A 36 -40.48 19.40 28.98
CA ASP A 36 -41.48 19.45 27.89
C ASP A 36 -42.49 20.61 28.14
N PRO A 37 -43.56 20.86 27.33
CA PRO A 37 -44.11 20.12 26.18
C PRO A 37 -44.57 20.99 24.98
N SER A 38 -45.00 20.36 23.86
CA SER A 38 -46.39 20.49 23.32
C SER A 38 -46.59 19.85 21.94
N ALA A 39 -47.61 18.96 21.88
CA ALA A 39 -48.64 18.78 20.83
C ALA A 39 -48.19 18.46 19.37
N GLN A 40 -48.80 17.57 18.57
CA GLN A 40 -50.13 16.97 18.50
C GLN A 40 -50.09 15.83 17.44
N GLY A 41 -50.81 14.71 17.66
CA GLY A 41 -51.18 13.74 16.60
C GLY A 41 -52.35 14.25 15.73
N PRO A 42 -52.94 13.48 14.78
CA PRO A 42 -53.42 12.08 14.94
C PRO A 42 -53.16 11.14 13.72
N ALA A 43 -52.92 9.83 13.90
CA ALA A 43 -53.84 8.67 13.92
C ALA A 43 -54.34 8.11 12.56
N GLY A 44 -54.24 6.78 12.40
CA GLY A 44 -54.87 5.94 11.36
C GLY A 44 -54.25 4.53 11.30
N GLN A 45 -54.60 3.63 12.24
CA GLN A 45 -55.51 2.47 12.08
C GLN A 45 -54.98 1.27 11.25
N SER A 46 -54.71 0.16 11.96
CA SER A 46 -54.69 -1.25 11.51
C SER A 46 -56.13 -1.84 11.57
N PRO A 47 -56.51 -2.94 10.85
CA PRO A 47 -56.14 -4.33 11.23
C PRO A 47 -56.03 -5.40 10.09
N SER A 48 -55.46 -6.56 10.47
CA SER A 48 -55.20 -7.87 9.79
C SER A 48 -56.47 -8.69 9.40
N PRO A 49 -56.49 -10.05 9.18
CA PRO A 49 -55.59 -11.06 8.55
C PRO A 49 -56.32 -12.10 7.62
N GLY A 50 -55.59 -13.06 7.01
CA GLY A 50 -56.07 -14.39 6.54
C GLY A 50 -56.14 -14.57 5.01
N ALA A 51 -55.99 -15.74 4.37
CA ALA A 51 -55.71 -17.12 4.77
C ALA A 51 -55.29 -17.96 3.53
N SER A 52 -54.49 -19.00 3.76
CA SER A 52 -54.45 -20.36 3.16
C SER A 52 -54.83 -20.63 1.69
N GLY A 53 -53.94 -21.33 0.97
CA GLY A 53 -54.26 -22.13 -0.22
C GLY A 53 -53.09 -23.05 -0.65
N GLN A 54 -53.32 -24.36 -0.62
CA GLN A 54 -52.35 -25.47 -0.76
C GLN A 54 -52.56 -26.23 -2.11
N VAL A 55 -51.46 -26.50 -2.85
CA VAL A 55 -51.10 -27.65 -3.76
C VAL A 55 -52.08 -28.13 -4.88
N PRO A 56 -51.72 -29.02 -5.87
CA PRO A 56 -50.40 -29.58 -6.29
C PRO A 56 -50.16 -29.76 -7.82
N GLY A 57 -48.88 -30.02 -8.18
CA GLY A 57 -48.49 -31.13 -9.08
C GLY A 57 -48.11 -30.81 -10.54
N GLY A 58 -46.95 -31.31 -11.00
CA GLY A 58 -46.70 -31.52 -12.43
C GLY A 58 -45.25 -31.48 -12.93
N GLN A 59 -44.56 -32.62 -12.81
CA GLN A 59 -43.57 -33.20 -13.76
C GLN A 59 -42.27 -32.49 -14.16
N ALA A 60 -41.17 -33.21 -13.91
CA ALA A 60 -39.86 -33.07 -14.51
C ALA A 60 -39.87 -33.33 -16.04
N PRO A 61 -38.87 -32.79 -16.75
CA PRO A 61 -37.93 -33.71 -17.40
C PRO A 61 -36.46 -33.37 -17.14
N SER A 62 -35.70 -34.44 -16.99
CA SER A 62 -34.24 -34.53 -17.11
C SER A 62 -33.75 -34.01 -18.45
N GLY A 63 -32.73 -33.14 -18.44
CA GLY A 63 -32.10 -32.66 -19.67
C GLY A 63 -30.87 -31.79 -19.41
N GLN A 64 -29.70 -32.44 -19.49
CA GLN A 64 -28.42 -31.88 -19.94
C GLN A 64 -27.86 -30.64 -19.25
N GLY A 65 -26.83 -30.89 -18.45
CA GLY A 65 -25.85 -29.90 -18.05
C GLY A 65 -25.33 -29.13 -19.24
N SER A 66 -25.50 -27.82 -19.19
CA SER A 66 -24.65 -26.86 -19.88
C SER A 66 -23.90 -26.12 -18.77
N ALA A 67 -22.79 -26.71 -18.35
CA ALA A 67 -21.76 -25.93 -17.69
C ALA A 67 -21.34 -24.87 -18.70
N ALA A 68 -21.75 -23.63 -18.46
CA ALA A 68 -21.16 -22.50 -19.15
C ALA A 68 -19.64 -22.63 -18.93
N PRO A 69 -18.81 -22.60 -19.98
CA PRO A 69 -17.38 -22.51 -19.78
C PRO A 69 -17.16 -21.18 -19.08
N SER A 70 -16.87 -21.25 -17.78
CA SER A 70 -16.24 -20.15 -17.07
C SER A 70 -15.02 -19.83 -17.92
N ALA A 71 -15.01 -18.65 -18.54
CA ALA A 71 -13.86 -18.13 -19.22
C ALA A 71 -12.79 -17.98 -18.16
N ALA A 72 -12.02 -19.05 -17.93
CA ALA A 72 -10.74 -18.98 -17.28
C ALA A 72 -9.96 -17.99 -18.14
N ALA A 73 -9.86 -16.76 -17.66
CA ALA A 73 -8.96 -15.77 -18.21
C ALA A 73 -7.62 -16.48 -18.34
N GLN A 74 -7.24 -16.76 -19.57
CA GLN A 74 -5.98 -17.42 -19.85
C GLN A 74 -4.91 -16.45 -19.37
N SER A 75 -4.34 -16.74 -18.20
CA SER A 75 -3.16 -16.03 -17.72
C SER A 75 -2.15 -16.06 -18.87
N PRO A 76 -1.59 -14.90 -19.27
CA PRO A 76 -0.62 -14.85 -20.34
C PRO A 76 0.47 -15.92 -20.13
N ALA A 77 0.81 -16.66 -21.18
CA ALA A 77 1.86 -17.66 -21.13
C ALA A 77 3.23 -16.96 -21.06
N GLY A 78 3.62 -16.51 -19.88
CA GLY A 78 4.90 -15.85 -19.65
C GLY A 78 4.94 -15.00 -18.39
N PRO A 79 6.14 -14.62 -17.92
CA PRO A 79 6.30 -13.75 -16.75
C PRO A 79 5.57 -12.41 -16.96
N PRO A 80 4.87 -11.87 -15.94
CA PRO A 80 4.28 -10.55 -16.04
C PRO A 80 5.39 -9.52 -16.24
N VAL A 81 5.29 -8.72 -17.31
CA VAL A 81 6.28 -7.66 -17.54
C VAL A 81 5.94 -6.43 -16.72
N PHE A 82 4.68 -6.01 -16.72
CA PHE A 82 4.18 -4.89 -15.93
C PHE A 82 2.79 -5.26 -15.38
N ILE A 83 2.53 -4.88 -14.13
CA ILE A 83 1.18 -4.98 -13.55
C ILE A 83 0.33 -3.78 -13.94
N LYS A 84 -0.98 -3.98 -13.99
CA LYS A 84 -2.00 -2.98 -14.35
C LYS A 84 -2.93 -2.77 -13.18
N GLN A 85 -3.48 -1.56 -13.08
CA GLN A 85 -4.52 -1.29 -12.10
C GLN A 85 -5.79 -2.10 -12.42
N THR A 86 -6.25 -2.90 -11.47
CA THR A 86 -7.46 -3.73 -11.59
C THR A 86 -8.59 -3.28 -10.67
N ALA A 87 -8.27 -2.52 -9.62
CA ALA A 87 -9.21 -1.92 -8.68
C ALA A 87 -8.63 -0.60 -8.13
N PRO A 88 -9.46 0.26 -7.52
CA PRO A 88 -8.96 1.41 -6.74
C PRO A 88 -7.93 0.96 -5.69
N ASN A 89 -6.74 1.57 -5.70
CA ASN A 89 -5.66 1.24 -4.78
C ASN A 89 -5.74 2.11 -3.50
N PRO A 90 -5.96 1.54 -2.31
CA PRO A 90 -6.00 2.29 -1.06
C PRO A 90 -4.62 2.51 -0.42
N ASP A 91 -3.55 1.89 -0.91
CA ASP A 91 -2.21 1.94 -0.32
C ASP A 91 -1.70 3.38 -0.29
N ASP A 92 -1.38 3.93 0.88
CA ASP A 92 -0.92 5.31 1.03
C ASP A 92 0.21 5.41 2.05
N TYR A 93 1.16 6.31 1.85
CA TYR A 93 2.26 6.56 2.77
C TYR A 93 2.10 7.91 3.46
N ASN A 94 2.13 7.90 4.79
CA ASN A 94 2.13 9.11 5.58
C ASN A 94 3.58 9.54 5.90
N PRO A 95 4.09 10.63 5.29
CA PRO A 95 5.47 11.08 5.49
C PRO A 95 5.73 11.64 6.90
N ILE A 96 4.69 12.12 7.58
CA ILE A 96 4.79 12.64 8.96
C ILE A 96 5.00 11.49 9.94
N LEU A 97 4.20 10.43 9.81
CA LEU A 97 4.25 9.25 10.67
C LEU A 97 5.31 8.23 10.20
N LYS A 98 5.84 8.40 8.99
CA LYS A 98 6.80 7.50 8.33
C LYS A 98 6.32 6.06 8.25
N GLN A 99 5.05 5.89 7.92
CA GLN A 99 4.41 4.58 7.82
C GLN A 99 3.32 4.59 6.76
N CYS A 100 3.03 3.42 6.20
CA CYS A 100 1.88 3.28 5.33
C CYS A 100 0.57 3.29 6.12
N HIS A 101 -0.39 4.06 5.64
CA HIS A 101 -1.77 4.02 6.07
C HIS A 101 -2.47 2.87 5.36
N ASN A 102 -3.23 2.07 6.11
CA ASN A 102 -3.99 0.94 5.58
C ASN A 102 -3.15 0.06 4.64
N PRO A 103 -2.02 -0.52 5.08
CA PRO A 103 -1.40 -1.53 4.25
C PRO A 103 -2.38 -2.71 4.30
N VAL A 104 -3.28 -2.77 3.32
CA VAL A 104 -3.93 -4.02 2.98
C VAL A 104 -2.77 -4.80 2.38
N VAL A 105 -1.86 -5.31 3.22
CA VAL A 105 -0.94 -6.35 2.83
C VAL A 105 -1.86 -7.51 2.50
N GLU A 106 -2.16 -7.64 1.21
CA GLU A 106 -3.11 -8.61 0.69
C GLU A 106 -2.55 -10.03 0.84
N GLU A 107 -1.22 -10.13 0.91
CA GLU A 107 -0.48 -11.36 1.10
C GLU A 107 0.73 -11.09 2.00
N PRO A 108 0.97 -11.91 3.05
CA PRO A 108 2.16 -11.75 3.86
C PRO A 108 3.41 -11.90 2.98
N ALA A 109 4.38 -10.99 3.15
CA ALA A 109 5.65 -11.10 2.46
C ALA A 109 6.34 -12.43 2.76
N LEU A 110 7.15 -12.90 1.82
CA LEU A 110 7.98 -14.09 2.01
C LEU A 110 8.84 -13.94 3.27
N ALA A 111 9.10 -15.06 3.93
CA ALA A 111 9.99 -15.07 5.08
C ALA A 111 11.36 -14.49 4.70
N ASN A 112 11.83 -13.52 5.48
CA ASN A 112 13.09 -12.81 5.24
C ASN A 112 13.15 -11.95 3.97
N PHE A 113 12.00 -11.60 3.40
CA PHE A 113 11.93 -10.55 2.38
C PHE A 113 12.37 -9.22 2.98
N GLN A 114 13.32 -8.55 2.32
CA GLN A 114 13.86 -7.27 2.74
C GLN A 114 13.64 -6.25 1.63
N THR A 115 13.27 -5.04 2.02
CA THR A 115 13.09 -3.90 1.12
C THR A 115 14.05 -2.79 1.50
N SER A 116 14.32 -1.90 0.54
CA SER A 116 15.02 -0.64 0.78
C SER A 116 14.46 0.45 -0.11
N VAL A 117 14.34 1.65 0.45
CA VAL A 117 14.01 2.87 -0.28
C VAL A 117 15.10 3.89 0.06
N THR A 118 15.92 4.24 -0.92
CA THR A 118 17.03 5.18 -0.74
C THR A 118 16.86 6.36 -1.67
N THR A 119 16.60 7.53 -1.10
CA THR A 119 16.63 8.81 -1.82
C THR A 119 18.06 9.34 -1.91
N ALA A 120 18.31 10.29 -2.82
CA ALA A 120 19.62 10.96 -2.96
C ALA A 120 20.11 11.61 -1.65
N GLU A 121 19.20 12.13 -0.83
CA GLU A 121 19.49 12.77 0.45
C GLU A 121 19.97 11.73 1.47
N SER A 122 19.32 10.58 1.51
CA SER A 122 19.64 9.45 2.40
C SER A 122 20.80 8.58 1.92
N ASP A 123 21.23 8.74 0.66
CA ASP A 123 22.33 7.97 0.11
C ASP A 123 23.67 8.44 0.71
N TYR A 124 24.25 7.61 1.55
CA TYR A 124 25.54 7.87 2.20
C TYR A 124 26.71 7.84 1.20
N LEU A 125 26.62 6.99 0.17
CA LEU A 125 27.67 6.84 -0.84
C LEU A 125 27.67 7.98 -1.87
N LYS A 126 26.61 8.80 -1.90
CA LYS A 126 26.44 9.93 -2.83
C LYS A 126 26.55 9.52 -4.30
N GLU A 127 26.06 8.33 -4.61
CA GLU A 127 25.98 7.79 -5.96
C GLU A 127 24.68 8.21 -6.65
N LEU A 128 23.61 8.41 -5.86
CA LEU A 128 22.31 8.85 -6.38
C LEU A 128 22.28 10.35 -6.67
N GLN A 129 21.89 10.68 -7.89
CA GLN A 129 21.65 12.05 -8.31
C GLN A 129 20.38 12.62 -7.62
N PRO A 130 20.32 13.94 -7.33
CA PRO A 130 19.12 14.57 -6.78
C PRO A 130 17.86 14.26 -7.58
N GLY A 131 16.74 14.03 -6.88
CA GLY A 131 15.46 13.66 -7.50
C GLY A 131 15.36 12.20 -7.95
N ARG A 132 16.37 11.37 -7.67
CA ARG A 132 16.35 9.91 -7.90
C ARG A 132 16.07 9.15 -6.62
N VAL A 133 15.43 7.99 -6.77
CA VAL A 133 15.22 7.02 -5.67
C VAL A 133 15.61 5.64 -6.14
N ARG A 134 16.48 4.97 -5.39
CA ARG A 134 16.82 3.56 -5.56
C ARG A 134 15.92 2.73 -4.67
N ILE A 135 15.11 1.89 -5.28
CA ILE A 135 14.16 1.02 -4.59
C ILE A 135 14.64 -0.41 -4.77
N GLY A 136 14.92 -1.09 -3.67
CA GLY A 136 15.53 -2.41 -3.66
C GLY A 136 14.69 -3.45 -2.95
N PHE A 137 14.81 -4.70 -3.40
CA PHE A 137 14.30 -5.86 -2.67
C PHE A 137 15.25 -7.05 -2.80
N ARG A 138 15.18 -7.97 -1.84
CA ARG A 138 15.90 -9.26 -1.82
C ARG A 138 15.32 -10.21 -0.78
N LEU A 139 15.84 -11.43 -0.73
CA LEU A 139 15.76 -12.29 0.45
C LEU A 139 17.02 -12.16 1.30
N LYS A 140 16.89 -12.32 2.62
CA LYS A 140 18.06 -12.38 3.50
C LYS A 140 18.83 -13.70 3.38
N TYR A 141 18.12 -14.77 3.03
CA TYR A 141 18.64 -16.14 2.97
C TYR A 141 18.15 -16.80 1.68
N GLU A 142 18.96 -17.72 1.17
CA GLU A 142 18.63 -18.53 -0.01
C GLU A 142 17.44 -19.46 0.27
N VAL A 143 16.68 -19.76 -0.78
CA VAL A 143 15.56 -20.71 -0.73
C VAL A 143 15.71 -21.72 -1.85
N ALA A 144 16.06 -22.95 -1.48
CA ALA A 144 16.23 -24.04 -2.44
C ALA A 144 14.91 -24.39 -3.15
N ASP A 145 14.99 -24.64 -4.46
CA ASP A 145 13.92 -25.18 -5.30
C ASP A 145 12.60 -24.38 -5.28
N ALA A 146 12.68 -23.06 -5.08
CA ALA A 146 11.51 -22.19 -5.10
C ALA A 146 11.00 -21.96 -6.54
N PRO A 147 9.67 -21.95 -6.76
CA PRO A 147 9.11 -21.54 -8.04
C PRO A 147 9.33 -20.03 -8.25
N PRO A 148 9.32 -19.54 -9.51
CA PRO A 148 9.44 -18.11 -9.81
C PRO A 148 8.49 -17.25 -8.99
N TYR A 149 9.00 -16.13 -8.45
CA TYR A 149 8.22 -15.19 -7.64
C TYR A 149 8.47 -13.77 -8.15
N TYR A 150 7.56 -13.28 -8.98
CA TYR A 150 7.75 -11.98 -9.63
C TYR A 150 7.33 -10.85 -8.70
N VAL A 151 8.28 -9.97 -8.41
CA VAL A 151 8.05 -8.75 -7.64
C VAL A 151 7.92 -7.58 -8.59
N ALA A 152 6.77 -6.92 -8.58
CA ALA A 152 6.56 -5.62 -9.21
C ALA A 152 6.63 -4.52 -8.15
N VAL A 153 7.26 -3.40 -8.49
CA VAL A 153 7.32 -2.22 -7.62
C VAL A 153 6.44 -1.14 -8.21
N ALA A 154 5.52 -0.62 -7.40
CA ALA A 154 4.69 0.53 -7.74
C ALA A 154 5.11 1.74 -6.88
N VAL A 155 5.22 2.91 -7.51
CA VAL A 155 5.50 4.19 -6.86
C VAL A 155 4.32 5.10 -7.12
N LYS A 156 3.63 5.49 -6.05
CA LYS A 156 2.40 6.29 -6.11
C LYS A 156 2.67 7.70 -5.53
N PRO A 157 2.46 8.77 -6.31
CA PRO A 157 2.49 10.14 -5.78
C PRO A 157 1.34 10.38 -4.80
N GLN A 158 1.46 11.44 -4.01
CA GLN A 158 0.42 11.87 -3.09
C GLN A 158 -0.88 12.22 -3.85
N HIS A 159 -0.76 12.95 -4.95
CA HIS A 159 -1.91 13.38 -5.73
C HIS A 159 -2.16 12.46 -6.93
N GLU A 160 -3.41 12.35 -7.35
CA GLU A 160 -3.79 11.62 -8.56
C GLU A 160 -3.13 12.26 -9.79
N VAL A 161 -2.77 11.44 -10.79
CA VAL A 161 -2.09 11.89 -12.00
C VAL A 161 -3.05 11.88 -13.20
N ASP A 162 -3.03 12.93 -14.02
CA ASP A 162 -3.78 13.02 -15.28
C ASP A 162 -3.15 12.18 -16.41
N ALA A 163 -3.86 12.07 -17.54
CA ALA A 163 -3.39 11.34 -18.73
C ALA A 163 -2.05 11.85 -19.31
N GLY A 164 -1.61 13.06 -18.93
CA GLY A 164 -0.33 13.65 -19.31
C GLY A 164 0.79 13.39 -18.31
N GLY A 165 0.55 12.61 -17.25
CA GLY A 165 1.56 12.35 -16.21
C GLY A 165 1.68 13.50 -15.21
N ARG A 166 0.67 14.39 -15.11
CA ARG A 166 0.70 15.54 -14.18
C ARG A 166 -0.19 15.34 -12.98
N SER A 167 0.36 15.63 -11.80
CA SER A 167 -0.42 15.67 -10.56
C SER A 167 -1.57 16.65 -10.67
N THR A 168 -2.72 16.19 -10.18
CA THR A 168 -3.96 16.93 -10.03
C THR A 168 -4.07 17.46 -8.60
N GLU A 169 -5.18 18.11 -8.27
CA GLU A 169 -5.48 18.56 -6.90
C GLU A 169 -6.13 17.46 -6.04
N ALA A 170 -6.41 16.28 -6.61
CA ALA A 170 -7.07 15.20 -5.90
C ALA A 170 -6.08 14.47 -4.97
N THR A 171 -6.29 14.62 -3.67
CA THR A 171 -5.45 14.02 -2.61
C THR A 171 -5.83 12.59 -2.26
N ASP A 172 -7.05 12.14 -2.58
CA ASP A 172 -7.45 10.74 -2.44
C ASP A 172 -7.00 9.91 -3.66
N ASN A 173 -5.69 9.80 -3.86
CA ASN A 173 -5.13 9.12 -5.02
C ASN A 173 -5.40 7.61 -4.95
N ARG A 174 -6.36 7.14 -5.77
CA ARG A 174 -6.74 5.73 -5.91
C ARG A 174 -6.04 4.99 -7.05
N GLN A 175 -5.05 5.61 -7.69
CA GLN A 175 -4.30 4.98 -8.75
C GLN A 175 -3.29 3.96 -8.21
N LEU A 176 -2.95 2.94 -8.99
CA LEU A 176 -1.88 2.01 -8.65
C LEU A 176 -0.52 2.73 -8.54
N GLY A 177 -0.34 3.81 -9.31
CA GLY A 177 0.91 4.54 -9.46
C GLY A 177 1.72 4.09 -10.67
N PHE A 178 2.97 4.53 -10.73
CA PHE A 178 3.92 4.15 -11.77
C PHE A 178 4.59 2.83 -11.40
N VAL A 179 4.71 1.93 -12.34
CA VAL A 179 5.12 0.55 -12.12
C VAL A 179 6.43 0.28 -12.84
N ALA A 180 7.40 -0.29 -12.12
CA ALA A 180 8.61 -0.84 -12.72
C ALA A 180 8.37 -2.25 -13.28
N ARG A 181 9.23 -2.68 -14.20
CA ARG A 181 9.16 -4.05 -14.75
C ARG A 181 9.25 -5.07 -13.61
N ALA A 182 8.35 -6.04 -13.58
CA ALA A 182 8.41 -7.11 -12.59
C ALA A 182 9.66 -7.98 -12.83
N ARG A 183 10.32 -8.40 -11.75
CA ARG A 183 11.50 -9.25 -11.82
C ARG A 183 11.29 -10.49 -10.96
N ASP A 184 11.78 -11.63 -11.44
CA ASP A 184 11.79 -12.84 -10.62
C ASP A 184 12.76 -12.67 -9.45
N LEU A 185 12.27 -12.86 -8.24
CA LEU A 185 13.06 -12.80 -7.01
C LEU A 185 14.18 -13.84 -7.00
N TYR A 186 13.93 -15.01 -7.59
CA TYR A 186 14.86 -16.15 -7.62
C TYR A 186 15.73 -16.18 -8.88
N GLU A 187 15.56 -15.24 -9.81
CA GLU A 187 16.49 -15.11 -10.93
C GLU A 187 17.85 -14.61 -10.43
N GLY A 188 18.90 -15.36 -10.79
CA GLY A 188 20.26 -15.10 -10.34
C GLY A 188 20.47 -15.51 -8.89
N ASP A 189 20.94 -14.59 -8.05
CA ASP A 189 21.10 -14.76 -6.60
C ASP A 189 20.01 -13.94 -5.89
N GLU A 190 19.10 -14.62 -5.18
CA GLU A 190 18.00 -14.03 -4.43
C GLU A 190 18.45 -13.20 -3.22
N THR A 191 19.69 -13.39 -2.77
CA THR A 191 20.28 -12.67 -1.63
C THR A 191 20.96 -11.36 -2.04
N GLN A 192 21.23 -11.18 -3.35
CA GLN A 192 21.64 -9.89 -3.89
C GLN A 192 20.45 -8.95 -4.04
N TRP A 193 20.71 -7.67 -3.81
CA TRP A 193 19.71 -6.63 -4.02
C TRP A 193 19.36 -6.50 -5.50
N LYS A 194 18.06 -6.56 -5.78
CA LYS A 194 17.46 -6.22 -7.08
C LYS A 194 16.91 -4.80 -6.96
N TYR A 195 17.32 -3.92 -7.88
CA TYR A 195 16.97 -2.50 -7.82
C TYR A 195 16.11 -2.04 -9.00
N ALA A 196 15.23 -1.09 -8.73
CA ALA A 196 14.59 -0.20 -9.69
C ALA A 196 14.94 1.25 -9.34
N LEU A 197 15.20 2.07 -10.36
CA LEU A 197 15.58 3.47 -10.22
C LEU A 197 14.43 4.37 -10.65
N TYR A 198 13.87 5.14 -9.72
CA TYR A 198 12.85 6.13 -10.01
C TYR A 198 13.47 7.47 -10.49
N PRO A 199 12.88 8.16 -11.47
CA PRO A 199 11.73 7.76 -12.30
C PRO A 199 12.04 6.82 -13.48
N ASP A 200 13.31 6.59 -13.82
CA ASP A 200 13.72 6.00 -15.12
C ASP A 200 13.08 4.64 -15.43
N ASP A 201 12.95 3.77 -14.43
CA ASP A 201 12.43 2.41 -14.61
C ASP A 201 10.89 2.35 -14.52
N PHE A 202 10.21 3.47 -14.27
CA PHE A 202 8.81 3.51 -13.86
C PHE A 202 7.92 4.16 -14.91
N SER A 203 6.74 3.56 -15.11
CA SER A 203 5.72 4.08 -16.01
C SER A 203 4.35 3.51 -15.67
N MET A 204 3.29 4.19 -16.08
CA MET A 204 1.92 3.74 -15.89
C MET A 204 1.19 3.62 -17.23
N GLU A 205 0.18 2.75 -17.31
CA GLU A 205 -0.78 2.79 -18.40
C GLU A 205 -1.97 3.68 -18.01
N LEU A 206 -2.22 4.71 -18.82
CA LEU A 206 -3.38 5.58 -18.75
C LEU A 206 -4.02 5.66 -20.13
N ASP A 207 -5.32 5.36 -20.23
CA ASP A 207 -6.08 5.39 -21.49
C ASP A 207 -5.42 4.61 -22.64
N GLY A 208 -4.83 3.44 -22.33
CA GLY A 208 -4.12 2.60 -23.30
C GLY A 208 -2.79 3.17 -23.80
N LYS A 209 -2.28 4.21 -23.14
CA LYS A 209 -0.96 4.80 -23.42
C LYS A 209 -0.04 4.62 -22.22
N ARG A 210 1.22 4.32 -22.51
CA ARG A 210 2.26 4.26 -21.49
C ARG A 210 2.81 5.66 -21.24
N VAL A 211 2.69 6.13 -20.00
CA VAL A 211 3.17 7.43 -19.52
C VAL A 211 4.39 7.21 -18.62
N PRO A 212 5.53 7.88 -18.88
CA PRO A 212 6.70 7.77 -18.02
C PRO A 212 6.44 8.40 -16.64
N ALA A 213 7.14 7.91 -15.63
CA ALA A 213 7.05 8.50 -14.30
C ALA A 213 7.58 9.94 -14.26
N PRO A 214 6.88 10.86 -13.58
CA PRO A 214 7.30 12.26 -13.48
C PRO A 214 8.48 12.40 -12.50
N PRO A 215 9.29 13.46 -12.65
CA PRO A 215 10.25 13.84 -11.63
C PRO A 215 9.56 14.12 -10.28
N LEU A 216 10.22 13.81 -9.16
CA LEU A 216 9.66 14.02 -7.82
C LEU A 216 9.24 15.48 -7.56
N ALA A 217 9.97 16.45 -8.10
CA ALA A 217 9.68 17.88 -7.94
C ALA A 217 8.31 18.29 -8.50
N GLN A 218 7.70 17.47 -9.35
CA GLN A 218 6.37 17.72 -9.88
C GLN A 218 5.27 17.52 -8.84
N ASP A 219 5.50 16.64 -7.85
CA ASP A 219 4.58 16.39 -6.75
C ASP A 219 5.34 16.25 -5.41
N PRO A 220 5.75 17.37 -4.80
CA PRO A 220 6.46 17.32 -3.55
C PRO A 220 5.51 16.87 -2.43
N GLY A 221 6.03 16.04 -1.53
CA GLY A 221 5.28 15.42 -0.45
C GLY A 221 5.59 13.94 -0.28
N GLY A 222 4.64 13.21 0.28
CA GLY A 222 4.75 11.79 0.57
C GLY A 222 4.54 10.93 -0.68
N TRP A 223 5.52 10.07 -0.98
CA TRP A 223 5.43 9.09 -2.06
C TRP A 223 5.33 7.69 -1.46
N THR A 224 4.35 6.94 -1.95
CA THR A 224 4.13 5.55 -1.52
C THR A 224 4.92 4.61 -2.41
N VAL A 225 5.61 3.65 -1.81
CA VAL A 225 6.29 2.56 -2.51
C VAL A 225 5.63 1.24 -2.10
N VAL A 226 5.05 0.54 -3.06
CA VAL A 226 4.39 -0.75 -2.81
C VAL A 226 5.08 -1.84 -3.59
N PHE A 227 5.53 -2.87 -2.89
CA PHE A 227 6.01 -4.10 -3.48
C PHE A 227 4.81 -5.04 -3.63
N ARG A 228 4.60 -5.56 -4.85
CA ARG A 228 3.51 -6.49 -5.14
C ARG A 228 4.05 -7.79 -5.70
N HIS A 229 3.48 -8.90 -5.25
CA HIS A 229 3.63 -10.20 -5.88
C HIS A 229 2.75 -10.24 -7.13
N ALA A 230 3.35 -10.47 -8.30
CA ALA A 230 2.67 -10.52 -9.59
C ALA A 230 2.62 -11.95 -10.12
N VAL A 231 1.41 -12.50 -10.27
CA VAL A 231 1.17 -13.78 -10.96
C VAL A 231 0.88 -13.53 -12.44
N SER A 232 0.21 -12.43 -12.76
CA SER A 232 0.00 -11.93 -14.12
C SER A 232 -0.01 -10.39 -14.12
N ASP A 233 -0.28 -9.76 -15.27
CA ASP A 233 -0.44 -8.31 -15.37
C ASP A 233 -1.67 -7.80 -14.59
N THR A 234 -2.71 -8.63 -14.43
CA THR A 234 -3.93 -8.28 -13.71
C THR A 234 -4.09 -9.00 -12.37
N GLN A 235 -3.32 -10.06 -12.12
CA GLN A 235 -3.36 -10.81 -10.87
C GLN A 235 -2.09 -10.50 -10.06
N HIS A 236 -2.23 -9.61 -9.09
CA HIS A 236 -1.15 -9.23 -8.20
C HIS A 236 -1.67 -8.82 -6.82
N LYS A 237 -0.83 -8.92 -5.80
CA LYS A 237 -1.16 -8.60 -4.41
C LYS A 237 -0.07 -7.78 -3.76
N SER A 238 -0.41 -6.76 -2.98
CA SER A 238 0.56 -6.04 -2.13
C SER A 238 1.14 -6.96 -1.06
N VAL A 239 2.47 -6.92 -0.92
CA VAL A 239 3.22 -7.71 0.07
C VAL A 239 3.93 -6.83 1.10
N VAL A 240 4.43 -5.68 0.67
CA VAL A 240 5.09 -4.70 1.54
C VAL A 240 4.73 -3.29 1.05
N CYS A 241 4.50 -2.39 2.00
CA CYS A 241 4.36 -0.98 1.75
C CYS A 241 5.43 -0.21 2.53
N ASP A 242 6.04 0.77 1.86
CA ASP A 242 7.01 1.72 2.39
C ASP A 242 6.76 3.08 1.71
N GLY A 243 7.63 4.06 1.93
CA GLY A 243 7.56 5.32 1.24
C GLY A 243 8.70 6.26 1.58
N PHE A 244 8.65 7.45 0.99
CA PHE A 244 9.63 8.49 1.22
C PHE A 244 8.99 9.88 1.08
N ASP A 245 9.67 10.89 1.62
CA ASP A 245 9.29 12.28 1.47
C ASP A 245 10.20 12.95 0.44
N SER A 246 9.60 13.64 -0.52
CA SER A 246 10.29 14.36 -1.59
C SER A 246 10.37 15.87 -1.36
N GLY A 247 9.83 16.37 -0.25
CA GLY A 247 9.85 17.78 0.12
C GLY A 247 8.52 18.27 0.68
N PRO A 248 8.42 19.59 0.97
CA PRO A 248 7.21 20.16 1.57
C PRO A 248 5.96 19.87 0.73
N GLN A 249 4.93 19.33 1.35
CA GLN A 249 3.66 19.01 0.68
C GLN A 249 3.04 20.26 0.05
N LYS A 250 2.49 20.12 -1.16
CA LYS A 250 1.52 21.09 -1.69
C LYS A 250 0.30 21.05 -0.78
N GLY A 251 -0.07 22.21 -0.23
CA GLY A 251 -1.20 22.38 0.68
C GLY A 251 -2.54 22.48 -0.05
#